data_AF-A0A6B3F9W6-F1
#
_entry.id   AF-A0A6B3F9W6-F1
#
_cell.length_a   1.000
_cell.length_b   1.000
_cell.length_c   1.000
_cell.angle_alpha   90.00
_cell.angle_beta   90.00
_cell.angle_gamma   90.00
#
_symmetry.space_group_name_H-M   'P 1'
#
loop_
_entity.id
_entity.type
_entity.pdbx_description
1 polymer ?
#
loop_
_entity_poly.entity_id
_entity_poly.type
_entity_poly.pdbx_seq_one_letter_code
_entity_poly.pdbx_strand_id
1 'polypeptide(L)'
;YTTVYVDSLPDPAQVPVFQEFESFYRLLVRATDPDPARRFASAEEMAEQLTGVLREIVARRTGRPHPALSTHFGPELRVPDTELFLPA
;
A
#
# COMPACT_ATOMS: atom_id res chain seq x y z
N TYR A 1 13.29 -15.65 -20.19
CA TYR A 1 13.73 -14.58 -19.27
C TYR A 1 13.68 -13.27 -20.03
N THR A 2 12.81 -12.34 -19.61
CA THR A 2 12.68 -11.01 -20.20
C THR A 2 13.70 -10.07 -19.55
N THR A 3 14.53 -9.42 -20.36
CA THR A 3 15.62 -8.52 -19.92
C THR A 3 15.17 -7.06 -19.76
N VAL A 4 13.86 -6.80 -19.79
CA VAL A 4 13.32 -5.44 -19.95
C VAL A 4 13.30 -4.65 -18.64
N TYR A 5 13.24 -5.32 -17.49
CA TYR A 5 13.10 -4.72 -16.16
C TYR A 5 14.05 -5.40 -15.16
N VAL A 6 15.35 -5.24 -15.36
CA VAL A 6 16.37 -5.90 -14.51
C VAL A 6 16.54 -5.17 -13.18
N ASP A 7 16.46 -3.85 -13.23
CA ASP A 7 16.84 -2.91 -12.18
C ASP A 7 15.81 -1.78 -12.01
N SER A 8 14.66 -1.89 -12.68
CA SER A 8 13.57 -0.92 -12.62
C SER A 8 12.21 -1.61 -12.64
N LEU A 9 11.19 -0.90 -12.16
CA LEU A 9 9.79 -1.32 -12.29
C LEU A 9 9.19 -0.73 -13.58
N PRO A 10 8.26 -1.44 -14.24
CA PRO A 10 7.50 -0.87 -15.34
C PRO A 10 6.66 0.31 -14.88
N ASP A 11 6.31 1.20 -15.82
CA ASP A 11 5.39 2.29 -15.56
C ASP A 11 4.06 1.72 -15.02
N PRO A 12 3.52 2.23 -13.90
CA PRO A 12 2.25 1.78 -13.35
C PRO A 12 1.09 1.91 -14.35
N ALA A 13 1.17 2.82 -15.33
CA ALA A 13 0.20 2.92 -16.42
C ALA A 13 0.17 1.71 -17.35
N GLN A 14 1.25 0.93 -17.42
CA GLN A 14 1.40 -0.23 -18.30
C GLN A 14 1.00 -1.54 -17.62
N VAL A 15 0.86 -1.55 -16.29
CA VAL A 15 0.55 -2.75 -15.51
C VAL A 15 -0.76 -2.55 -14.75
N PRO A 16 -1.87 -3.17 -15.19
CA PRO A 16 -3.19 -2.98 -14.58
C PRO A 16 -3.20 -3.24 -13.06
N VAL A 17 -2.43 -4.21 -12.58
CA VAL A 17 -2.29 -4.52 -11.15
C VAL A 17 -1.70 -3.35 -10.35
N PHE A 18 -0.81 -2.54 -10.93
CA PHE A 18 -0.23 -1.38 -10.26
C PHE A 18 -1.22 -0.22 -10.18
N GLN A 19 -2.09 -0.07 -11.19
CA GLN A 19 -3.20 0.88 -11.13
C GLN A 19 -4.26 0.44 -10.12
N GLU A 20 -4.58 -0.85 -10.12
CA GLU A 20 -5.59 -1.41 -9.23
C GLU A 20 -5.13 -1.34 -7.77
N PHE A 21 -3.86 -1.63 -7.49
CA PHE A 21 -3.32 -1.69 -6.13
C PHE A 21 -2.13 -0.73 -5.96
N GLU A 22 -2.43 0.56 -5.83
CA GLU A 22 -1.41 1.61 -5.68
C GLU A 22 -0.48 1.36 -4.47
N SER A 23 -1.01 0.90 -3.33
CA SER A 23 -0.22 0.61 -2.14
C SER A 23 0.80 -0.52 -2.37
N PHE A 24 0.45 -1.50 -3.20
CA PHE A 24 1.39 -2.54 -3.63
C PHE A 24 2.49 -1.98 -4.54
N TYR A 25 2.14 -1.13 -5.51
CA TYR A 25 3.13 -0.48 -6.36
C TYR A 25 4.10 0.38 -5.52
N ARG A 26 3.60 1.20 -4.59
CA ARG A 26 4.43 2.02 -3.70
C ARG A 26 5.36 1.18 -2.82
N LEU A 27 4.88 0.02 -2.35
CA LEU A 27 5.72 -0.93 -1.60
C LEU A 27 6.88 -1.44 -2.45
N LEU A 28 6.62 -1.84 -3.70
CA LEU A 28 7.66 -2.29 -4.61
C LEU A 28 8.68 -1.18 -4.89
N VAL A 29 8.22 0.04 -5.19
CA VAL A 29 9.10 1.20 -5.42
C VAL A 29 10.04 1.43 -4.23
N ARG A 30 9.53 1.39 -2.99
CA ARG A 30 10.37 1.53 -1.79
C ARG A 30 11.31 0.34 -1.60
N ALA A 31 10.83 -0.89 -1.79
CA ALA A 31 11.65 -2.10 -1.61
C ALA A 31 12.81 -2.17 -2.61
N THR A 32 12.61 -1.66 -3.82
CA THR A 32 13.59 -1.72 -4.92
C THR A 32 14.24 -0.39 -5.23
N ASP A 33 14.19 0.59 -4.31
CA ASP A 33 14.81 1.90 -4.56
C ASP A 33 16.31 1.73 -4.88
N PRO A 34 16.85 2.40 -5.92
CA PRO A 34 18.27 2.30 -6.25
C PRO A 34 19.16 2.75 -5.10
N ASP A 35 18.71 3.68 -4.27
CA ASP A 35 19.38 4.09 -3.04
C ASP A 35 18.97 3.15 -1.87
N PRO A 36 19.88 2.32 -1.33
CA PRO A 36 19.58 1.42 -0.22
C PRO A 36 19.08 2.15 1.03
N ALA A 37 19.47 3.41 1.25
CA ALA A 37 19.04 4.18 2.41
C ALA A 37 17.56 4.59 2.35
N ARG A 38 16.94 4.51 1.16
CA ARG A 38 15.52 4.83 0.93
C ARG A 38 14.63 3.59 0.98
N ARG A 39 15.21 2.39 1.10
CA ARG A 39 14.49 1.13 1.26
C ARG A 39 13.97 0.97 2.70
N PHE A 40 13.24 -0.12 2.94
CA PHE A 40 12.90 -0.54 4.29
C PHE A 40 14.19 -0.83 5.08
N ALA A 41 14.26 -0.39 6.33
CA ALA A 41 15.44 -0.56 7.17
C ALA A 41 15.66 -2.02 7.58
N SER A 42 14.60 -2.83 7.57
CA SER A 42 14.67 -4.27 7.83
C SER A 42 13.62 -5.06 7.03
N ALA A 43 13.85 -6.38 6.94
CA ALA A 43 12.86 -7.30 6.39
C ALA A 43 11.58 -7.37 7.26
N GLU A 44 11.71 -7.16 8.57
CA GLU A 44 10.57 -7.10 9.50
C GLU A 44 9.70 -5.87 9.23
N GLU A 45 10.30 -4.69 9.07
CA GLU A 45 9.59 -3.47 8.67
C GLU A 45 8.87 -3.67 7.33
N MET A 46 9.55 -4.28 6.36
CA MET A 46 8.93 -4.61 5.06
C MET A 46 7.75 -5.59 5.21
N ALA A 47 7.88 -6.61 6.05
CA ALA A 47 6.84 -7.61 6.26
C ALA A 47 5.60 -7.01 6.93
N GLU A 48 5.76 -6.10 7.90
CA GLU A 48 4.65 -5.37 8.50
C GLU A 48 3.87 -4.57 7.45
N GLN A 49 4.57 -3.79 6.63
CA GLN A 49 3.95 -2.98 5.58
C GLN A 49 3.30 -3.85 4.50
N LEU A 50 3.95 -4.95 4.08
CA LEU A 50 3.40 -5.89 3.11
C LEU A 50 2.13 -6.57 3.63
N THR A 51 2.05 -6.85 4.93
CA THR A 51 0.84 -7.41 5.53
C THR A 51 -0.30 -6.40 5.50
N GLY A 52 -0.02 -5.10 5.68
CA GLY A 52 -0.99 -4.01 5.48
C GLY A 52 -1.54 -4.00 4.05
N VAL A 53 -0.65 -4.00 3.05
CA VAL A 53 -1.01 -4.05 1.63
C VAL A 53 -1.86 -5.29 1.31
N LEU A 54 -1.49 -6.47 1.83
CA LEU A 54 -2.26 -7.69 1.62
C LEU A 54 -3.69 -7.55 2.17
N ARG A 55 -3.86 -6.97 3.36
CA ARG A 55 -5.20 -6.73 3.94
C ARG A 55 -6.03 -5.81 3.06
N GLU A 56 -5.46 -4.73 2.52
CA GLU A 56 -6.15 -3.83 1.60
C GLU A 56 -6.62 -4.56 0.33
N ILE A 57 -5.74 -5.35 -0.29
CA ILE A 57 -6.05 -6.11 -1.51
C ILE A 57 -7.17 -7.12 -1.25
N VAL A 58 -7.06 -7.91 -0.17
CA VAL A 58 -8.06 -8.91 0.18
C VAL A 58 -9.39 -8.25 0.52
N ALA A 59 -9.38 -7.13 1.26
CA ALA A 59 -10.60 -6.40 1.58
C ALA A 59 -11.30 -5.88 0.32
N ARG A 60 -10.54 -5.32 -0.63
CA ARG A 60 -11.09 -4.88 -1.92
C ARG A 60 -11.68 -6.03 -2.74
N ARG A 61 -10.99 -7.18 -2.80
CA ARG A 61 -11.45 -8.35 -3.58
C ARG A 61 -12.65 -9.06 -2.97
N THR A 62 -12.74 -9.09 -1.65
CA THR A 62 -13.80 -9.83 -0.93
C THR A 62 -14.98 -8.95 -0.51
N GLY A 63 -14.81 -7.63 -0.56
CA GLY A 63 -15.78 -6.66 -0.01
C GLY A 63 -15.88 -6.71 1.52
N ARG A 64 -14.97 -7.40 2.21
CA ARG A 64 -14.98 -7.56 3.67
C ARG A 64 -13.81 -6.82 4.30
N PRO A 65 -14.02 -5.96 5.32
CA PRO A 65 -12.92 -5.31 6.01
C PRO A 65 -11.99 -6.32 6.70
N HIS A 66 -10.67 -6.09 6.62
CA HIS A 66 -9.64 -6.83 7.34
C HIS A 66 -8.87 -5.89 8.28
N PRO A 67 -9.49 -5.42 9.39
CA PRO A 67 -8.87 -4.43 10.26
C PRO A 67 -7.69 -5.00 11.04
N ALA A 68 -6.69 -4.16 11.28
CA ALA A 68 -5.59 -4.41 12.20
C ALA A 68 -5.18 -3.09 12.85
N LEU A 69 -4.70 -3.15 14.09
CA LEU A 69 -4.09 -1.99 14.73
C LEU A 69 -2.76 -1.68 14.03
N SER A 70 -2.53 -0.41 13.73
CA SER A 70 -1.25 0.04 13.19
C SER A 70 -0.21 0.11 14.31
N THR A 71 1.01 -0.31 14.00
CA THR A 71 2.20 -0.12 14.86
C THR A 71 2.74 1.30 14.77
N HIS A 72 2.36 2.05 13.72
CA HIS A 72 2.85 3.41 13.47
C HIS A 72 1.82 4.51 13.79
N PHE A 73 0.53 4.21 13.64
CA PHE A 73 -0.54 5.19 13.78
C PHE A 73 -1.52 4.76 14.88
N GLY A 74 -1.90 5.72 15.73
CA GLY A 74 -3.00 5.52 16.67
C GLY A 74 -4.34 5.36 15.95
N PRO A 75 -5.38 4.87 16.64
CA PRO A 75 -6.73 4.85 16.10
C PRO A 75 -7.22 6.28 15.82
N GLU A 76 -8.19 6.41 14.93
CA GLU A 76 -8.86 7.68 14.67
C GLU A 76 -9.51 8.21 15.96
N LEU A 77 -9.09 9.39 16.41
CA LEU A 77 -9.54 9.98 17.68
C LEU A 77 -10.88 10.69 17.56
N ARG A 78 -11.22 11.17 16.36
CA ARG A 78 -12.45 11.89 16.07
C ARG A 78 -12.72 11.80 14.57
N VAL A 79 -13.98 11.55 14.22
CA VAL A 79 -14.44 11.63 12.82
C VAL A 79 -14.64 13.11 12.47
N PRO A 80 -13.91 13.65 11.47
CA PRO A 80 -14.16 14.99 10.96
C PRO A 80 -15.45 14.93 10.12
N ASP A 81 -16.55 15.35 10.75
CA ASP A 81 -17.89 15.44 10.18
C ASP A 81 -18.64 14.11 9.98
N THR A 82 -19.78 13.97 10.66
CA THR A 82 -20.67 12.81 10.52
C THR A 82 -21.90 13.12 9.66
N GLU A 83 -22.10 14.38 9.26
CA GLU A 83 -23.22 14.79 8.41
C GLU A 83 -22.71 15.26 7.05
N LEU A 84 -23.09 14.53 6.00
CA LEU A 84 -22.68 14.81 4.62
C LEU A 84 -23.39 16.04 4.03
N PHE A 85 -24.57 16.40 4.53
CA PHE A 85 -25.38 17.55 4.11
C PHE A 85 -26.28 18.02 5.26
N LEU A 86 -26.37 19.34 5.50
CA LEU A 86 -27.35 19.92 6.43
C LEU A 86 -28.78 19.71 5.89
N PRO A 87 -29.78 19.39 6.73
CA PRO A 87 -31.17 19.33 6.29
C PRO A 87 -31.62 20.71 5.77
N ALA A 88 -32.37 20.70 4.67
CA ALA A 88 -32.86 21.90 3.96
C ALA A 88 -33.81 22.77 4.79
#